data_AF-A0A9W9K3G3-F1
#
_entry.id   AF-A0A9W9K3G3-F1
#
_cell.length_a   1.000
_cell.length_b   1.000
_cell.length_c   1.000
_cell.angle_alpha   90.00
_cell.angle_beta   90.00
_cell.angle_gamma   90.00
#
_symmetry.space_group_name_H-M   'P 1'
#
loop_
_entity.id
_entity.type
_entity.pdbx_description
1 polymer ?
#
loop_
_entity_poly.entity_id
_entity_poly.type
_entity_poly.pdbx_seq_one_letter_code
_entity_poly.pdbx_strand_id
1 'polypeptide(L)' 'MKKAYEYSKICDADVCVGIRIRETGQVHILSVDASGFWAFLTSQLSSYYPTPSLITDRDLEKTGEDITVTTAR' A
#
# COMPACT_ATOMS: atom_id res chain seq x y z
N MET A 1 -1.54 6.13 -1.71
CA MET A 1 -0.68 5.17 -0.99
C MET A 1 0.55 5.83 -0.36
N LYS A 2 1.41 6.56 -1.10
CA LYS A 2 2.64 7.20 -0.56
C LYS A 2 2.45 7.94 0.80
N LYS A 3 1.47 8.85 0.90
CA LYS A 3 1.22 9.61 2.16
C LYS A 3 0.89 8.72 3.36
N ALA A 4 0.18 7.62 3.15
CA ALA A 4 -0.18 6.69 4.23
C ALA A 4 1.04 5.89 4.71
N TYR A 5 1.94 5.53 3.79
CA TYR A 5 3.23 4.94 4.11
C TYR A 5 4.19 5.93 4.80
N GLU A 6 4.25 7.19 4.35
CA GLU A 6 5.02 8.23 5.06
C GLU A 6 4.51 8.42 6.49
N TYR A 7 3.18 8.43 6.66
CA TYR A 7 2.56 8.54 7.97
C TYR A 7 2.90 7.35 8.87
N SER A 8 2.88 6.12 8.36
CA SER A 8 3.25 4.93 9.13
C SER A 8 4.68 5.02 9.65
N LYS A 9 5.62 5.54 8.85
CA LYS A 9 7.02 5.73 9.27
C LYS A 9 7.21 6.90 10.25
N ILE A 10 6.53 8.03 10.03
CA ILE A 10 6.63 9.22 10.91
C ILE A 10 6.08 8.90 12.31
N CYS A 11 5.01 8.11 12.37
CA CYS A 11 4.31 7.82 13.62
C CYS A 11 4.62 6.45 14.22
N ASP A 12 5.49 5.65 13.59
CA ASP A 12 5.74 4.24 13.95
C ASP A 12 4.43 3.47 14.19
N ALA A 13 3.53 3.56 13.21
CA ALA A 13 2.16 3.07 13.34
C ALA A 13 1.82 2.03 12.26
N ASP A 14 1.10 0.99 12.64
CA ASP A 14 0.48 0.06 11.68
C ASP A 14 -0.64 0.81 10.92
N VAL A 15 -0.53 0.86 9.59
CA VAL A 15 -1.47 1.59 8.72
C VAL A 15 -2.02 0.67 7.64
N CYS A 16 -3.35 0.63 7.51
CA CYS A 16 -4.04 -0.03 6.40
C CYS A 16 -5.01 0.94 5.71
N VAL A 17 -4.94 1.02 4.38
CA VAL A 17 -5.80 1.89 3.57
C VAL A 17 -6.39 1.09 2.42
N GLY A 18 -7.72 1.01 2.37
CA GLY A 18 -8.48 0.47 1.24
C GLY A 18 -9.14 1.58 0.43
N ILE A 19 -8.93 1.60 -0.88
CA ILE A 19 -9.54 2.55 -1.82
C ILE A 19 -10.29 1.76 -2.89
N ARG A 20 -11.59 2.01 -3.02
CA ARG A 20 -12.40 1.49 -4.12
C ARG A 20 -12.60 2.54 -5.20
N ILE A 21 -12.18 2.23 -6.43
CA ILE A 21 -12.50 3.02 -7.60
C ILE A 21 -13.96 2.75 -7.97
N ARG A 22 -14.82 3.77 -7.86
CA ARG A 22 -16.28 3.58 -7.99
C ARG A 22 -16.70 3.11 -9.39
N GLU A 23 -16.00 3.57 -10.42
CA GLU A 23 -16.30 3.25 -11.81
C GLU A 23 -16.04 1.78 -12.14
N THR A 24 -14.90 1.24 -11.70
CA THR A 24 -14.48 -0.14 -12.02
C THR A 24 -14.80 -1.14 -10.91
N GLY A 25 -15.14 -0.66 -9.71
CA GLY A 25 -15.23 -1.47 -8.51
C GLY A 25 -13.87 -1.96 -7.99
N GLN A 26 -12.76 -1.65 -8.68
CA GLN A 26 -11.43 -2.11 -8.32
C GLN A 26 -11.05 -1.60 -6.93
N VAL A 27 -10.53 -2.50 -6.10
CA VAL A 27 -10.02 -2.15 -4.77
C VAL A 27 -8.49 -2.20 -4.78
N HIS A 28 -7.88 -1.15 -4.24
CA HIS A 28 -6.46 -1.08 -3.95
C HIS A 28 -6.26 -1.02 -2.44
N ILE A 29 -5.42 -1.89 -1.91
CA ILE A 29 -5.12 -1.99 -0.48
C ILE A 29 -3.64 -1.67 -0.29
N LEU A 30 -3.35 -0.78 0.65
CA LEU A 30 -2.03 -0.62 1.25
C LEU A 30 -2.09 -1.26 2.63
N SER A 31 -1.17 -2.18 2.92
CA SER A 31 -0.97 -2.75 4.25
C SER A 31 0.46 -2.53 4.68
N VAL A 32 0.65 -1.63 5.65
CA VAL A 32 1.94 -1.35 6.29
C VAL A 32 1.77 -1.69 7.76
N ASP A 33 1.69 -2.99 8.02
CA ASP A 33 1.53 -3.57 9.33
C ASP A 33 2.50 -4.74 9.50
N ALA A 34 3.45 -4.61 10.41
CA ALA A 34 4.45 -5.66 10.62
C ALA A 34 3.82 -6.95 11.18
N SER A 35 2.69 -6.80 11.88
CA SER A 35 1.93 -7.91 12.48
C SER A 35 1.12 -8.72 11.47
N GLY A 36 0.84 -8.17 10.28
CA GLY A 36 -0.05 -8.79 9.29
C GLY A 36 -1.52 -8.90 9.74
N PHE A 37 -1.92 -8.13 10.76
CA PHE A 37 -3.28 -8.13 11.31
C PHE A 37 -4.35 -7.91 10.22
N TRP A 38 -4.06 -7.14 9.18
CA TRP A 38 -5.01 -6.82 8.12
C TRP A 38 -4.94 -7.73 6.88
N ALA A 39 -4.09 -8.76 6.88
CA ALA A 39 -3.89 -9.65 5.73
C ALA A 39 -5.18 -10.34 5.24
N PHE A 40 -6.18 -10.50 6.12
CA PHE A 40 -7.46 -11.11 5.78
C PHE A 40 -8.35 -10.23 4.86
N LEU A 41 -8.11 -8.91 4.79
CA LEU A 41 -8.97 -7.98 4.05
C LEU A 41 -9.04 -8.31 2.56
N THR A 42 -7.93 -8.70 1.95
CA THR A 42 -7.90 -9.09 0.53
C THR A 42 -8.85 -10.24 0.24
N SER A 43 -8.84 -11.27 1.10
CA SER A 43 -9.71 -12.45 0.95
C SER A 43 -11.18 -12.14 1.24
N GLN A 44 -11.46 -11.29 2.22
CA GLN A 44 -12.84 -10.86 2.50
C GLN A 44 -13.42 -10.08 1.31
N LEU A 45 -12.64 -9.13 0.77
CA LEU A 45 -13.11 -8.22 -0.27
C LEU A 45 -13.19 -8.88 -1.66
N SER A 46 -12.41 -9.93 -1.93
CA SER A 46 -12.47 -10.66 -3.20
C SER A 46 -13.81 -11.37 -3.45
N SER A 47 -14.66 -11.52 -2.43
CA SER A 47 -16.02 -12.06 -2.60
C SER A 47 -17.05 -11.02 -3.10
N TYR A 48 -16.74 -9.73 -2.96
CA TYR A 48 -17.66 -8.62 -3.29
C TYR A 48 -17.16 -7.73 -4.44
N TYR A 49 -15.85 -7.73 -4.69
CA TYR A 49 -15.19 -6.86 -5.65
C TYR A 49 -14.26 -7.67 -6.56
N PRO A 50 -13.88 -7.12 -7.73
CA PRO A 50 -12.73 -7.63 -8.47
C PRO A 50 -11.53 -7.79 -7.55
N THR A 51 -10.70 -8.81 -7.81
CA THR A 51 -9.56 -9.16 -6.96
C THR A 51 -8.78 -7.92 -6.52
N PRO A 52 -8.75 -7.61 -5.20
CA PRO A 52 -8.06 -6.42 -4.72
C PRO A 52 -6.56 -6.52 -5.01
N SER A 53 -5.95 -5.40 -5.43
CA SER A 53 -4.49 -5.32 -5.52
C SER A 53 -3.92 -4.92 -4.16
N LEU A 54 -2.95 -5.67 -3.66
CA LEU A 54 -2.25 -5.39 -2.41
C LEU A 54 -0.90 -4.73 -2.68
N ILE A 55 -0.60 -3.67 -1.93
CA ILE A 55 0.69 -3.00 -1.86
C ILE A 55 1.19 -3.10 -0.43
N THR A 56 2.42 -3.57 -0.26
CA THR A 56 3.11 -3.63 1.03
C THR A 56 4.15 -2.51 1.15
N ASP A 57 4.71 -2.33 2.34
CA ASP A 57 5.87 -1.47 2.57
C ASP A 57 7.05 -1.81 1.65
N ARG A 58 7.33 -3.11 1.44
CA ARG A 58 8.42 -3.58 0.56
C ARG A 58 8.27 -3.16 -0.90
N ASP A 59 7.03 -3.02 -1.38
CA ASP A 59 6.76 -2.60 -2.75
C ASP A 59 7.00 -1.10 -2.93
N LEU A 60 6.73 -0.32 -1.88
CA LEU A 60 6.94 1.13 -1.85
C LEU A 60 8.41 1.50 -1.65
N GLU A 61 9.16 0.74 -0.85
CA GLU A 61 10.60 0.95 -0.65
C GLU A 61 11.38 0.82 -1.97
N LYS A 62 11.04 -0.16 -2.81
CA LYS A 62 11.65 -0.35 -4.15
C LYS A 62 11.39 0.79 -5.12
N THR A 63 10.32 1.55 -4.94
CA THR A 63 9.97 2.68 -5.81
C THR A 63 10.76 3.96 -5.43
N GLY A 64 11.38 3.99 -4.24
CA GLY A 64 12.14 5.14 -3.73
C GLY A 64 13.62 5.18 -4.14
N GLU A 65 14.19 4.07 -4.62
CA GLU A 65 15.62 3.99 -4.98
C GLU A 65 15.95 4.52 -6.38
N ASP A 66 14.96 4.80 -7.23
CA ASP A 66 15.16 5.22 -8.62
C ASP A 66 15.41 6.75 -8.80
N ILE A 67 15.73 7.46 -7.70
CA ILE A 67 16.05 8.90 -7.73
C ILE A 67 17.39 9.17 -7.03
N THR A 68 18.43 8.38 -7.30
CA THR A 68 19.79 8.91 -7.18
C THR A 68 20.06 9.78 -8.40
N VAL A 69 19.84 11.09 -8.23
CA VAL A 69 20.25 12.11 -9.19
C VAL A 69 21.74 11.94 -9.49
N THR A 70 22.05 11.48 -10.70
CA THR A 70 23.41 11.58 -11.26
C THR A 70 23.74 13.05 -11.43
N THR A 71 24.31 13.68 -10.41
CA THR A 71 25.05 14.94 -10.59
C THR A 71 26.38 14.60 -11.23
N ALA A 72 26.46 14.76 -12.54
CA ALA A 72 27.74 14.82 -13.24
C ALA A 72 28.49 16.08 -12.81
N ARG A 73 29.77 15.92 -12.47
CA ARG A 73 30.76 17.00 -12.37
C ARG A 73 31.34 17.29 -13.75
#